data_AF-A0A417XS51-F1
#
_entry.id   AF-A0A417XS51-F1
#
_cell.length_a   1.000
_cell.length_b   1.000
_cell.length_c   1.000
_cell.angle_alpha   90.00
_cell.angle_beta   90.00
_cell.angle_gamma   90.00
#
_symmetry.space_group_name_H-M   'P 1'
#
loop_
_entity.id
_entity.type
_entity.pdbx_description
1 polymer ?
#
loop_
_entity_poly.entity_id
_entity_poly.type
_entity_poly.pdbx_seq_one_letter_code
_entity_poly.pdbx_strand_id
1 'polypeptide(L)'
;MRAKTCAGDVSVEAGWYLFAAHGPSSERYPAPAWDDERWPRPQYPQGTVDPGECVDGWLLIPVVVAAPVTTVRLSDPDGIPLGEWRLPEEVGG
;
A
#
# COMPACT_ATOMS: atom_id res chain seq x y z
N MET A 1 -0.35 8.32 0.21
CA MET A 1 -1.17 8.05 1.41
C MET A 1 -0.27 7.65 2.58
N ARG A 2 -0.68 7.88 3.83
CA ARG A 2 0.08 7.40 5.00
C ARG A 2 -0.46 6.04 5.44
N ALA A 3 0.42 5.08 5.70
CA ALA A 3 0.06 3.73 6.12
C ALA A 3 0.84 3.33 7.37
N LYS A 4 0.20 2.51 8.20
CA LYS A 4 0.79 1.94 9.41
C LYS A 4 0.58 0.43 9.40
N THR A 5 1.65 -0.33 9.57
CA THR A 5 1.59 -1.79 9.76
C THR A 5 2.12 -2.11 11.16
N CYS A 6 1.39 -2.96 11.87
CA CYS A 6 1.76 -3.44 13.20
C CYS A 6 1.87 -4.95 13.17
N ALA A 7 2.91 -5.48 13.80
CA ALA A 7 3.03 -6.89 14.09
C ALA A 7 2.20 -7.22 15.34
N GLY A 8 1.46 -8.33 15.28
CA GLY A 8 0.81 -8.91 16.45
C GLY A 8 1.80 -9.75 17.26
N ASP A 9 1.47 -11.02 17.46
CA ASP A 9 2.31 -11.98 18.19
C ASP A 9 3.47 -12.56 17.36
N VAL A 10 3.48 -12.31 16.06
CA VAL A 10 4.51 -12.79 15.12
C VAL A 10 5.06 -11.64 14.29
N SER A 11 6.34 -11.72 13.92
CA SER A 11 6.95 -10.75 13.02
C SER A 11 6.24 -10.76 11.67
N VAL A 12 6.13 -9.58 11.05
CA VAL A 12 5.53 -9.42 9.72
C VAL A 12 6.45 -8.64 8.81
N GLU A 13 6.39 -8.93 7.53
CA GLU A 13 7.08 -8.12 6.52
C GLU A 13 6.33 -6.79 6.34
N ALA A 14 7.08 -5.69 6.42
CA ALA A 14 6.65 -4.39 5.97
C ALA A 14 7.41 -4.03 4.70
N GLY A 15 6.66 -3.68 3.66
CA GLY A 15 7.22 -3.15 2.43
C GLY A 15 6.13 -2.47 1.64
N TRP A 16 6.46 -1.36 0.98
CA TRP A 16 5.47 -0.64 0.16
C TRP A 16 4.95 -1.50 -1.00
N TYR A 17 5.77 -2.43 -1.51
CA TYR A 17 5.44 -3.33 -2.62
C TYR A 17 4.33 -4.34 -2.27
N LEU A 18 4.01 -4.50 -0.99
CA LEU A 18 2.90 -5.31 -0.50
C LEU A 18 1.54 -4.63 -0.67
N PHE A 19 1.53 -3.33 -1.03
CA PHE A 19 0.32 -2.56 -1.24
C PHE A 19 -0.05 -2.46 -2.72
N ALA A 20 -1.35 -2.51 -3.02
CA ALA A 20 -1.90 -2.21 -4.33
C ALA A 20 -3.19 -1.40 -4.20
N ALA A 21 -3.41 -0.49 -5.13
CA ALA A 21 -4.68 0.20 -5.29
C ALA A 21 -5.58 -0.61 -6.25
N HIS A 22 -6.89 -0.57 -6.03
CA HIS A 22 -7.86 -1.33 -6.80
C HIS A 22 -9.02 -0.45 -7.28
N GLY A 23 -9.49 -0.75 -8.49
CA GLY A 23 -10.69 -0.16 -9.08
C GLY A 23 -11.94 -1.04 -8.84
N PRO A 24 -13.14 -0.52 -9.18
CA PRO A 24 -14.41 -1.21 -8.94
C PRO A 24 -14.59 -2.44 -9.84
N SER A 25 -13.87 -2.54 -10.96
CA SER A 25 -14.05 -3.59 -11.98
C SER A 25 -12.87 -4.57 -12.01
N SER A 26 -12.18 -4.74 -10.88
CA SER A 26 -10.99 -5.59 -10.69
C SER A 26 -9.69 -5.02 -11.23
N GLU A 27 -9.62 -3.74 -11.57
CA GLU A 27 -8.35 -3.09 -11.88
C GLU A 27 -7.41 -3.18 -10.68
N ARG A 28 -6.11 -3.39 -10.95
CA ARG A 28 -5.06 -3.47 -9.93
C ARG A 28 -3.88 -2.61 -10.34
N TYR A 29 -3.51 -1.70 -9.46
CA TYR A 29 -2.36 -0.82 -9.59
C TYR A 29 -1.38 -1.13 -8.46
N PRO A 30 -0.35 -1.98 -8.69
CA PRO A 30 0.61 -2.32 -7.67
C PRO A 30 1.48 -1.11 -7.30
N ALA A 31 1.94 -1.02 -6.05
CA ALA A 31 3.05 -0.15 -5.71
C ALA A 31 4.27 -0.54 -6.57
N PRO A 32 5.01 0.43 -7.12
CA PRO A 32 6.03 0.14 -8.12
C PRO A 32 7.33 -0.35 -7.44
N ALA A 33 8.07 -1.19 -8.15
CA ALA A 33 9.48 -1.38 -7.86
C ALA A 33 10.19 -0.06 -8.20
N TRP A 34 10.90 0.53 -7.24
CA TRP A 34 11.44 1.88 -7.41
C TRP A 34 12.82 1.86 -8.05
N ASP A 35 12.85 1.73 -9.37
CA ASP A 35 14.03 1.94 -10.21
C ASP A 35 13.94 3.25 -11.02
N ASP A 36 12.75 3.84 -11.15
CA ASP A 36 12.50 5.08 -11.88
C ASP A 36 12.64 6.34 -10.99
N GLU A 37 13.74 7.09 -11.18
CA GLU A 37 14.06 8.31 -10.43
C GLU A 37 13.06 9.46 -10.63
N ARG A 38 12.16 9.38 -11.61
CA ARG A 38 11.14 10.43 -11.87
C ARG A 38 10.05 10.47 -10.79
N TRP A 39 9.91 9.42 -10.00
CA TRP A 39 8.91 9.35 -8.95
C TRP A 39 9.55 9.58 -7.58
N PRO A 40 8.89 10.32 -6.66
CA PRO A 40 9.43 10.54 -5.32
C PRO A 40 9.37 9.26 -4.50
N ARG A 41 10.52 8.79 -4.00
CA ARG A 41 10.62 7.52 -3.28
C ARG A 41 9.60 7.43 -2.13
N PRO A 42 8.96 6.27 -1.92
CA PRO A 42 8.11 6.04 -0.77
C PRO A 42 8.95 6.16 0.50
N GLN A 43 8.37 6.79 1.52
CA GLN A 43 9.00 6.92 2.84
C GLN A 43 8.55 5.80 3.78
N TYR A 44 7.72 4.87 3.29
CA TYR A 44 7.29 3.71 4.03
C TYR A 44 8.48 2.76 4.27
N PRO A 45 8.73 2.31 5.51
CA PRO A 45 9.86 1.44 5.81
C PRO A 45 9.80 0.10 5.07
N GLN A 46 10.97 -0.48 4.83
CA GLN A 46 11.10 -1.86 4.34
C GLN A 46 11.85 -2.70 5.35
N GLY A 47 11.38 -3.92 5.57
CA GLY A 47 12.01 -4.89 6.44
C GLY A 47 11.00 -5.64 7.30
N THR A 48 11.50 -6.29 8.33
CA THR A 48 10.67 -7.02 9.29
C THR A 48 10.21 -6.08 10.40
N VAL A 49 8.95 -6.18 10.77
CA VAL A 49 8.37 -5.55 11.97
C VAL A 49 8.27 -6.62 13.04
N ASP A 50 8.91 -6.38 14.20
CA ASP A 50 8.93 -7.35 15.30
C ASP A 50 7.65 -7.34 16.13
N PRO A 51 7.30 -8.44 16.83
CA PRO A 51 6.06 -8.55 17.59
C PRO A 51 5.84 -7.37 18.55
N GLY A 52 4.64 -6.78 18.51
CA GLY A 52 4.28 -5.61 19.31
C GLY A 52 4.78 -4.26 18.77
N GLU A 53 5.57 -4.25 17.69
CA GLU A 53 6.01 -3.02 17.05
C GLU A 53 5.12 -2.60 15.87
N CYS A 54 5.24 -1.33 15.49
CA CYS A 54 4.59 -0.79 14.30
C CYS A 54 5.56 0.08 13.51
N VAL A 55 5.40 0.05 12.19
CA VAL A 55 6.03 1.00 11.29
C VAL A 55 4.96 1.89 10.66
N ASP A 56 5.36 3.10 10.28
CA ASP A 56 4.51 4.10 9.66
C ASP A 56 5.29 4.84 8.57
N GLY A 57 4.62 5.22 7.50
CA GLY A 57 5.22 6.08 6.49
C GLY A 57 4.32 6.34 5.29
N TRP A 58 4.87 7.08 4.33
CA TRP A 58 4.15 7.45 3.11
C TRP A 58 4.33 6.42 2.00
N LEU A 59 3.19 5.91 1.50
CA LEU A 59 3.08 5.10 0.30
C LEU A 59 2.79 5.99 -0.92
N LEU A 60 3.35 5.59 -2.06
CA LEU A 60 3.02 6.13 -3.37
C LEU A 60 2.69 4.97 -4.31
N ILE A 61 1.46 4.98 -4.84
CA ILE A 61 0.96 4.00 -5.79
C ILE A 61 0.55 4.78 -7.05
N PRO A 62 1.28 4.64 -8.17
CA PRO A 62 0.91 5.31 -9.41
C PRO A 62 -0.36 4.65 -9.95
N VAL A 63 -1.30 5.48 -10.39
CA VAL A 63 -2.54 5.05 -11.01
C VAL A 63 -2.71 5.79 -12.33
N VAL A 64 -3.47 5.21 -13.25
CA VAL A 64 -3.81 5.89 -14.49
C VAL A 64 -4.63 7.14 -14.15
N VAL A 65 -4.36 8.26 -14.84
CA VAL A 65 -5.10 9.51 -14.63
C VAL A 65 -6.60 9.25 -14.77
N ALA A 66 -7.39 9.76 -13.82
CA ALA A 66 -8.84 9.56 -13.73
C ALA A 66 -9.30 8.09 -13.58
N ALA A 67 -8.40 7.17 -13.21
CA ALA A 67 -8.81 5.83 -12.81
C ALA A 67 -9.69 5.88 -11.56
N PRO A 68 -10.85 5.23 -11.55
CA PRO A 68 -11.72 5.18 -10.38
C PRO A 68 -11.13 4.22 -9.34
N VAL A 69 -10.19 4.70 -8.53
CA VAL A 69 -9.60 3.92 -7.44
C VAL A 69 -10.54 3.94 -6.25
N THR A 70 -10.92 2.76 -5.75
CA THR A 70 -11.90 2.64 -4.66
C THR A 70 -11.29 2.08 -3.39
N THR A 71 -10.26 1.22 -3.49
CA THR A 71 -9.62 0.63 -2.33
C THR A 71 -8.11 0.58 -2.46
N VAL A 72 -7.45 0.46 -1.31
CA VAL A 72 -6.05 0.06 -1.20
C VAL A 72 -6.02 -1.21 -0.38
N ARG A 73 -5.27 -2.20 -0.86
CA ARG A 73 -5.16 -3.52 -0.24
C ARG A 73 -3.71 -3.80 0.12
N LEU A 74 -3.51 -4.31 1.32
CA LEU A 74 -2.26 -4.93 1.77
C LEU A 74 -2.39 -6.44 1.58
N SER A 75 -1.39 -7.05 0.97
CA SER A 75 -1.25 -8.50 0.84
C SER A 75 0.10 -8.96 1.42
N ASP A 76 0.20 -10.22 1.80
CA ASP A 76 1.50 -10.84 2.07
C ASP A 76 2.30 -11.06 0.77
N PRO A 77 3.57 -11.53 0.85
CA PRO A 77 4.38 -11.81 -0.34
C PRO A 77 3.78 -12.85 -1.31
N ASP A 78 2.91 -13.73 -0.82
CA ASP A 78 2.20 -14.73 -1.64
C ASP A 78 0.90 -14.17 -2.26
N GLY A 79 0.57 -12.91 -1.98
CA GLY A 79 -0.59 -12.20 -2.50
C GLY A 79 -1.86 -12.39 -1.68
N ILE A 80 -1.81 -13.07 -0.54
CA ILE A 80 -2.96 -13.29 0.35
C ILE A 80 -3.36 -11.95 0.98
N PRO A 81 -4.62 -11.50 0.86
CA PRO A 81 -5.07 -10.26 1.47
C PRO A 81 -4.95 -10.27 2.99
N LEU A 82 -4.28 -9.26 3.55
CA LEU A 82 -4.16 -9.03 4.99
C LEU A 82 -5.05 -7.90 5.49
N GLY A 83 -5.36 -6.93 4.63
CA GLY A 83 -6.23 -5.80 4.96
C GLY A 83 -6.62 -4.99 3.73
N GLU A 84 -7.76 -4.32 3.80
CA GLU A 84 -8.27 -3.47 2.73
C GLU A 84 -8.91 -2.20 3.32
N TRP A 85 -8.61 -1.06 2.72
CA TRP A 85 -9.14 0.24 3.10
C TRP A 85 -9.84 0.88 1.91
N ARG A 86 -11.09 1.29 2.10
CA ARG A 86 -11.80 2.11 1.12
C ARG A 86 -11.23 3.51 1.12
N LEU A 87 -10.90 4.01 -0.05
CA LEU A 87 -10.60 5.42 -0.23
C LEU A 87 -11.93 6.20 -0.14
N PRO A 88 -11.91 7.39 0.48
CA PRO A 88 -13.08 8.26 0.40
C PRO A 88 -13.38 8.54 -1.07
N GLU A 89 -14.66 8.53 -1.45
CA GLU A 89 -15.07 9.14 -2.71
C GLU A 89 -14.53 10.56 -2.71
N GLU A 90 -13.81 10.96 -3.77
CA GLU A 90 -13.44 12.35 -3.92
C GLU A 90 -14.74 13.16 -3.92
N VAL A 91 -14.96 13.93 -2.85
CA VAL A 91 -16.03 14.92 -2.80
C VAL A 91 -15.60 15.98 -3.81
N GLY A 92 -16.04 15.82 -5.06
CA GLY A 92 -15.82 16.79 -6.12
C GLY A 92 -16.31 18.16 -5.65
N GLY A 93 -15.37 19.10 -5.53
CA GLY A 93 -15.63 20.52 -5.36
C GLY A 93 -15.83 21.21 -6.70
#